data_AF-A0A6P0XNP6-F1
#
_entry.id   AF-A0A6P0XNP6-F1
#
_cell.length_a   1.000
_cell.length_b   1.000
_cell.length_c   1.000
_cell.angle_alpha   90.00
_cell.angle_beta   90.00
_cell.angle_gamma   90.00
#
_symmetry.space_group_name_H-M   'P 1'
#
loop_
_entity.id
_entity.type
_entity.pdbx_description
1 polymer ?
#
loop_
_entity_poly.entity_id
_entity_poly.type
_entity_poly.pdbx_seq_one_letter_code
_entity_poly.pdbx_strand_id
1 'polypeptide(L)'
;MVIAKRGLILGATALMLTGVTVIGAGIHLSSQASLNNNDPKELIDQVWQIIDKTYVDGTFNQVDWKATRTEYLDKTYTTDEEAYDAIREMLEKLGDPYTRFMDPEEFKNMQIDTSGELTGVGIQLTQDQDTKKLVVISPIE
;
A
#
# COMPACT_ATOMS: atom_id res chain seq x y z
N MET A 1 14.27 -38.34 68.18
CA MET A 1 13.94 -36.91 68.42
C MET A 1 14.51 -36.12 67.25
N VAL A 2 13.62 -35.60 66.36
CA VAL A 2 13.76 -34.51 65.36
C VAL A 2 15.00 -34.50 64.41
N ILE A 3 14.98 -34.10 63.13
CA ILE A 3 14.08 -33.29 62.30
C ILE A 3 14.45 -33.54 60.83
N ALA A 4 13.49 -33.40 59.92
CA ALA A 4 13.65 -33.47 58.47
C ALA A 4 14.34 -32.23 57.86
N LYS A 5 14.89 -32.32 56.63
CA LYS A 5 14.43 -31.52 55.46
C LYS A 5 15.24 -31.78 54.17
N ARG A 6 14.49 -31.57 53.08
CA ARG A 6 14.71 -31.73 51.64
C ARG A 6 15.90 -30.94 51.06
N GLY A 7 16.43 -31.42 49.93
CA GLY A 7 17.28 -30.62 49.03
C GLY A 7 17.59 -31.29 47.68
N LEU A 8 16.83 -30.91 46.65
CA LEU A 8 17.10 -30.83 45.21
C LEU A 8 18.06 -31.84 44.52
N ILE A 9 17.51 -32.69 43.65
CA ILE A 9 18.28 -33.48 42.66
C ILE A 9 18.52 -32.59 41.43
N LEU A 10 19.80 -32.31 41.14
CA LEU A 10 20.22 -31.71 39.86
C LEU A 10 19.97 -32.72 38.74
N GLY A 11 18.99 -32.44 37.88
CA GLY A 11 18.65 -33.26 36.72
C GLY A 11 19.71 -33.12 35.63
N ALA A 12 20.39 -34.21 35.32
CA ALA A 12 21.30 -34.34 34.20
C ALA A 12 20.54 -34.19 32.87
N THR A 13 21.14 -33.42 31.97
CA THR A 13 20.80 -33.31 30.56
C THR A 13 20.75 -34.67 29.87
N ALA A 14 19.66 -34.94 29.16
CA ALA A 14 19.60 -35.98 28.16
C ALA A 14 18.78 -35.47 26.97
N LEU A 15 19.48 -34.91 25.97
CA LEU A 15 18.96 -34.72 24.62
C LEU A 15 18.65 -36.11 24.05
N MET A 16 17.38 -36.49 24.07
CA MET A 16 16.91 -37.72 23.41
C MET A 16 16.15 -37.30 22.14
N LEU A 17 16.90 -37.21 21.06
CA LEU A 17 16.38 -37.21 19.69
C LEU A 17 15.70 -38.56 19.44
N THR A 18 14.37 -38.63 19.57
CA THR A 18 13.47 -39.48 18.77
C THR A 18 12.06 -39.38 19.34
N GLY A 19 11.10 -38.94 18.52
CA GLY A 19 9.68 -39.10 18.83
C GLY A 19 8.84 -38.00 18.22
N VAL A 20 8.38 -38.21 16.98
CA VAL A 20 7.24 -37.47 16.45
C VAL A 20 6.03 -37.81 17.32
N THR A 21 5.60 -36.87 18.16
CA THR A 21 4.30 -36.92 18.83
C THR A 21 3.34 -35.99 18.10
N VAL A 22 2.66 -36.55 17.10
CA VAL A 22 1.39 -36.02 16.61
C VAL A 22 0.34 -36.34 17.66
N ILE A 23 -0.07 -35.35 18.45
CA ILE A 23 -1.32 -35.37 19.21
C ILE A 23 -1.97 -33.99 19.04
N GLY A 24 -3.20 -34.02 18.54
CA GLY A 24 -3.91 -32.88 18.00
C GLY A 24 -4.32 -31.83 19.04
N ALA A 25 -3.97 -30.60 18.72
CA ALA A 25 -4.81 -29.41 18.83
C ALA A 25 -4.20 -28.44 17.81
N GLY A 26 -4.94 -28.14 16.74
CA GLY A 26 -4.41 -27.47 15.55
C GLY A 26 -3.72 -26.15 15.88
N ILE A 27 -2.42 -26.09 15.68
CA ILE A 27 -1.76 -24.82 15.37
C ILE A 27 -1.74 -24.72 13.85
N HIS A 28 -2.92 -24.44 13.30
CA HIS A 28 -3.05 -23.85 11.98
C HIS A 28 -2.52 -22.42 12.12
N LEU A 29 -1.20 -22.23 12.07
CA LEU A 29 -0.61 -20.91 11.89
C LEU A 29 -0.73 -20.48 10.42
N SER A 30 -1.91 -20.67 9.84
CA SER A 30 -2.37 -19.88 8.73
C SER A 30 -2.98 -18.62 9.33
N SER A 31 -2.12 -17.70 9.78
CA SER A 31 -2.47 -16.29 9.58
C SER A 31 -2.41 -16.07 8.06
N GLN A 32 -3.45 -16.53 7.37
CA GLN A 32 -3.92 -15.77 6.23
C GLN A 32 -4.29 -14.43 6.84
N ALA A 33 -3.33 -13.50 6.86
CA ALA A 33 -3.65 -12.10 6.93
C ALA A 33 -4.75 -11.90 5.89
N SER A 34 -5.94 -11.55 6.35
CA SER A 34 -6.99 -11.10 5.46
C SER A 34 -6.45 -9.83 4.81
N LEU A 35 -5.77 -9.97 3.66
CA LEU A 35 -5.36 -8.89 2.76
C LEU A 35 -6.60 -8.37 2.03
N ASN A 36 -7.63 -8.08 2.81
CA ASN A 36 -8.93 -7.62 2.35
C ASN A 36 -9.46 -6.57 3.33
N ASN A 37 -8.55 -5.78 3.88
CA ASN A 37 -8.87 -4.57 4.59
C ASN A 37 -8.51 -3.43 3.65
N ASN A 38 -9.52 -2.82 3.02
CA ASN A 38 -9.35 -1.55 2.33
C ASN A 38 -9.13 -0.45 3.38
N ASP A 39 -8.09 -0.59 4.20
CA ASP A 39 -7.72 0.40 5.20
C ASP A 39 -6.90 1.48 4.48
N PRO A 40 -7.35 2.74 4.46
CA PRO A 40 -6.63 3.82 3.79
C PRO A 40 -5.18 3.94 4.28
N LYS A 41 -4.89 3.55 5.54
CA LYS A 41 -3.52 3.53 6.08
C LYS A 41 -2.64 2.45 5.45
N GLU A 42 -3.22 1.28 5.13
CA GLU A 42 -2.49 0.20 4.48
C GLU A 42 -2.05 0.62 3.07
N LEU A 43 -2.90 1.34 2.34
CA LEU A 43 -2.56 1.89 1.03
C LEU A 43 -1.34 2.83 1.10
N ILE A 44 -1.32 3.75 2.07
CA ILE A 44 -0.19 4.65 2.28
C ILE A 44 1.09 3.87 2.54
N ASP A 45 1.04 2.84 3.40
CA ASP A 45 2.20 2.01 3.70
C ASP A 45 2.71 1.27 2.47
N GLN A 46 1.81 0.71 1.66
CA GLN A 46 2.18 0.02 0.42
C GLN A 46 2.87 0.95 -0.57
N VAL A 47 2.32 2.16 -0.78
CA VAL A 47 2.95 3.15 -1.66
C VAL A 47 4.32 3.54 -1.14
N TRP A 48 4.45 3.81 0.16
CA TRP A 48 5.75 4.12 0.76
C TRP A 48 6.78 3.01 0.53
N GLN A 49 6.38 1.74 0.70
CA GLN A 49 7.24 0.58 0.49
C GLN A 49 7.65 0.40 -0.98
N ILE A 50 6.76 0.72 -1.92
CA ILE A 50 7.08 0.68 -3.35
C ILE A 50 8.20 1.69 -3.63
N ILE A 51 8.00 2.95 -3.21
CA ILE A 51 8.99 4.01 -3.41
C ILE A 51 10.31 3.68 -2.72
N ASP A 52 10.30 3.19 -1.48
CA ASP A 52 11.52 2.80 -0.76
C ASP A 52 12.34 1.74 -1.51
N LYS A 53 11.68 0.86 -2.28
CA LYS A 53 12.33 -0.22 -3.04
C LYS A 53 12.71 0.14 -4.47
N THR A 54 11.95 1.02 -5.13
CA THR A 54 12.04 1.25 -6.58
C THR A 54 12.48 2.66 -6.97
N TYR A 55 12.52 3.60 -6.03
CA TYR A 55 12.91 4.96 -6.32
C TYR A 55 14.37 5.02 -6.78
N VAL A 56 14.62 5.80 -7.83
CA VAL A 56 15.90 5.79 -8.57
C VAL A 56 17.01 6.48 -7.76
N ASP A 57 16.69 7.56 -7.06
CA ASP A 57 17.63 8.29 -6.22
C ASP A 57 17.61 7.76 -4.78
N GLY A 58 18.65 7.02 -4.39
CA GLY A 58 18.77 6.46 -3.05
C GLY A 58 18.93 7.51 -1.93
N THR A 59 19.09 8.80 -2.26
CA THR A 59 19.10 9.88 -1.27
C THR A 59 17.72 10.49 -1.04
N PHE A 60 16.69 10.10 -1.81
CA PHE A 60 15.33 10.63 -1.73
C PHE A 60 15.29 12.17 -1.74
N ASN A 61 16.15 12.80 -2.54
CA ASN A 61 16.34 14.25 -2.56
C ASN A 61 16.63 14.85 -1.17
N GLN A 62 17.45 14.16 -0.37
CA GLN A 62 17.81 14.52 1.02
C GLN A 62 16.64 14.49 2.01
N VAL A 63 15.51 13.90 1.65
CA VAL A 63 14.38 13.67 2.56
C VAL A 63 14.68 12.46 3.44
N ASP A 64 14.42 12.58 4.74
CA ASP A 64 14.40 11.41 5.63
C ASP A 64 13.14 10.58 5.34
N TRP A 65 13.29 9.64 4.40
CA TRP A 65 12.18 8.82 3.92
C TRP A 65 11.60 7.94 5.01
N LYS A 66 12.42 7.47 5.96
CA LYS A 66 11.96 6.63 7.08
C LYS A 66 11.16 7.45 8.09
N ALA A 67 11.61 8.65 8.43
CA ALA A 67 10.85 9.55 9.30
C ALA A 67 9.51 9.95 8.66
N THR A 68 9.52 10.17 7.33
CA THR A 68 8.30 10.46 6.55
C THR A 68 7.27 9.33 6.72
N ARG A 69 7.68 8.06 6.65
CA ARG A 69 6.76 6.93 6.90
C ARG A 69 6.05 7.05 8.24
N THR A 70 6.80 7.28 9.32
CA THR A 70 6.25 7.38 10.66
C THR A 70 5.27 8.54 10.76
N GLU A 71 5.62 9.71 10.21
CA GLU A 71 4.75 10.89 10.19
C GLU A 71 3.40 10.59 9.53
N TYR A 72 3.39 9.90 8.39
CA TYR A 72 2.16 9.61 7.66
C TYR A 72 1.37 8.44 8.28
N LEU A 73 2.01 7.45 8.90
CA LEU A 73 1.31 6.32 9.54
C LEU A 73 0.72 6.68 10.92
N ASP A 74 1.27 7.68 11.60
CA ASP A 74 0.76 8.18 12.87
C ASP A 74 -0.56 8.98 12.71
N LYS A 75 -0.84 9.47 11.50
CA LYS A 75 -2.11 10.14 11.18
C LYS A 75 -3.27 9.13 11.08
N THR A 76 -4.49 9.64 11.22
CA THR A 76 -5.73 8.87 11.03
C THR A 76 -6.36 9.26 9.70
N TYR A 77 -6.78 8.25 8.94
CA TYR A 77 -7.46 8.41 7.66
C TYR A 77 -8.76 7.64 7.73
N THR A 78 -9.86 8.27 7.30
CA THR A 78 -11.21 7.73 7.38
C THR A 78 -11.73 7.33 6.01
N THR A 79 -11.24 7.96 4.95
CA THR A 79 -11.62 7.68 3.56
C THR A 79 -10.41 7.39 2.68
N ASP A 80 -10.64 6.73 1.56
CA ASP A 80 -9.60 6.49 0.55
C ASP A 80 -9.10 7.80 -0.07
N GLU A 81 -9.99 8.79 -0.23
CA GLU A 81 -9.68 10.13 -0.74
C GLU A 81 -8.65 10.84 0.17
N GLU A 82 -8.83 10.76 1.49
CA GLU A 82 -7.86 11.29 2.46
C GLU A 82 -6.50 10.59 2.34
N ALA A 83 -6.48 9.28 2.07
CA ALA A 83 -5.23 8.57 1.81
C ALA A 83 -4.60 8.96 0.47
N TYR A 84 -5.38 9.16 -0.59
CA TYR A 84 -4.88 9.61 -1.89
C TYR A 84 -4.19 10.97 -1.77
N ASP A 85 -4.81 11.91 -1.05
CA ASP A 85 -4.25 13.23 -0.82
C ASP A 85 -2.98 13.16 0.04
N ALA A 86 -3.00 12.36 1.11
CA ALA A 86 -1.81 12.12 1.92
C ALA A 86 -0.65 11.50 1.13
N ILE A 87 -0.94 10.59 0.20
CA ILE A 87 0.07 10.00 -0.69
C ILE A 87 0.62 11.07 -1.63
N ARG A 88 -0.22 11.92 -2.22
CA ARG A 88 0.22 13.02 -3.09
C ARG A 88 1.18 13.95 -2.34
N GLU A 89 0.79 14.42 -1.15
CA GLU A 89 1.66 15.23 -0.30
C GLU A 89 2.97 14.52 0.07
N MET A 90 2.92 13.22 0.35
CA MET A 90 4.09 12.43 0.70
C MET A 90 5.08 12.35 -0.48
N LEU A 91 4.59 12.17 -1.71
CA LEU A 91 5.42 12.11 -2.91
C LEU A 91 5.96 13.47 -3.31
N GLU A 92 5.21 14.55 -3.09
CA GLU A 92 5.67 15.92 -3.34
C GLU A 92 6.95 16.27 -2.57
N LYS A 93 7.15 15.70 -1.37
CA LYS A 93 8.39 15.88 -0.58
C LYS A 93 9.64 15.45 -1.36
N LEU A 94 9.53 14.46 -2.27
CA LEU A 94 10.65 14.00 -3.09
C LEU A 94 11.08 15.06 -4.12
N GLY A 95 10.20 16.02 -4.47
CA GLY A 95 10.52 17.07 -5.44
C GLY A 95 10.71 16.57 -6.87
N ASP A 96 10.20 15.38 -7.20
CA ASP A 96 10.30 14.78 -8.52
C ASP A 96 8.97 14.88 -9.29
N PRO A 97 8.91 15.64 -10.41
CA PRO A 97 7.67 15.82 -11.18
C PRO A 97 7.18 14.54 -11.86
N TYR A 98 8.01 13.51 -11.99
CA TYR A 98 7.64 12.24 -12.61
C TYR A 98 7.20 11.18 -11.60
N THR A 99 7.40 11.41 -10.31
CA THR A 99 6.93 10.54 -9.24
C THR A 99 5.61 11.07 -8.71
N ARG A 100 4.50 10.47 -9.16
CA ARG A 100 3.14 10.87 -8.77
C ARG A 100 2.25 9.67 -8.52
N PHE A 101 1.27 9.87 -7.66
CA PHE A 101 0.17 8.95 -7.45
C PHE A 101 -0.97 9.28 -8.43
N MET A 102 -1.65 8.25 -8.92
CA MET A 102 -2.87 8.36 -9.71
C MET A 102 -3.94 7.54 -9.02
N ASP A 103 -5.10 8.14 -8.81
CA ASP A 103 -6.26 7.37 -8.35
C ASP A 103 -6.78 6.43 -9.47
N PRO A 104 -7.70 5.51 -9.15
CA PRO A 104 -8.17 4.53 -10.12
C PRO A 104 -8.79 5.14 -11.39
N GLU A 105 -9.42 6.31 -11.29
CA GLU A 105 -10.02 6.99 -12.44
C GLU A 105 -8.94 7.65 -13.31
N GLU A 106 -8.01 8.37 -12.69
CA GLU A 106 -6.85 8.96 -13.37
C GLU A 106 -6.02 7.89 -14.11
N PHE A 107 -5.75 6.77 -13.44
CA PHE A 107 -4.99 5.66 -14.02
C PHE A 107 -5.76 4.98 -15.15
N LYS A 108 -7.09 4.84 -15.04
CA LYS A 108 -7.93 4.31 -16.11
C LYS A 108 -7.92 5.23 -17.33
N ASN A 109 -8.06 6.53 -17.14
CA ASN A 109 -8.04 7.50 -18.23
C ASN A 109 -6.68 7.51 -18.94
N MET A 110 -5.58 7.49 -18.19
CA MET A 110 -4.23 7.35 -18.76
C MET A 110 -4.09 6.06 -19.59
N GLN A 111 -4.64 4.93 -19.11
CA GLN A 111 -4.60 3.68 -19.87
C GLN A 111 -5.41 3.76 -21.16
N ILE A 112 -6.57 4.41 -21.16
CA ILE A 112 -7.39 4.62 -22.37
C ILE A 112 -6.64 5.49 -23.38
N ASP A 113 -6.02 6.57 -22.93
CA ASP A 113 -5.26 7.48 -23.79
C ASP A 113 -4.02 6.80 -24.38
N THR A 114 -3.37 5.91 -23.62
CA THR A 114 -2.12 5.23 -24.02
C THR A 114 -2.33 3.93 -24.79
N SER A 115 -3.46 3.24 -24.59
CA SER A 115 -3.79 2.01 -25.33
C SER A 115 -4.15 2.29 -26.79
N GLY A 116 -4.42 3.56 -27.13
CA GLY A 116 -5.00 3.91 -28.43
C GLY A 116 -6.41 3.35 -28.61
N GLU A 117 -7.00 2.75 -27.56
CA GLU A 117 -8.39 2.31 -27.51
C GLU A 117 -9.29 3.50 -27.21
N LEU A 118 -9.20 4.51 -28.08
CA LEU A 118 -10.23 5.54 -28.18
C LEU A 118 -11.49 4.86 -28.73
N THR A 119 -12.29 4.29 -27.84
CA THR A 119 -13.64 3.84 -28.18
C THR A 119 -14.53 5.08 -28.32
N GLY A 120 -14.49 5.66 -29.51
CA GLY A 120 -15.27 6.84 -29.87
C GLY A 120 -15.36 7.00 -31.38
N VAL A 121 -16.39 7.69 -31.85
CA VAL A 121 -16.57 8.06 -33.28
C VAL A 121 -15.55 9.12 -33.76
N GLY A 122 -14.60 9.52 -32.91
CA GLY A 122 -13.62 10.55 -33.23
C GLY A 122 -14.23 11.95 -33.30
N ILE A 123 -15.21 12.28 -32.45
CA ILE A 123 -15.96 13.53 -32.54
C ILE A 123 -15.66 14.42 -31.34
N GLN A 124 -15.14 15.62 -31.58
CA GLN A 124 -15.01 16.65 -30.55
C GLN A 124 -16.34 17.41 -30.39
N LEU A 125 -16.92 17.36 -29.19
CA LEU A 125 -18.16 18.07 -28.82
C LEU A 125 -17.81 19.35 -28.06
N THR A 126 -18.43 20.46 -28.44
CA THR A 126 -18.37 21.71 -27.67
C THR A 126 -19.77 22.26 -27.45
N GLN A 127 -19.98 23.10 -26.45
CA GLN A 127 -21.26 23.76 -26.22
C GLN A 127 -21.23 25.15 -26.83
N ASP A 128 -22.16 25.41 -27.75
CA ASP A 128 -22.34 26.74 -28.35
C ASP A 128 -22.78 27.75 -27.27
N GLN A 129 -22.08 28.86 -27.17
CA GLN A 129 -22.22 29.79 -26.05
C GLN A 129 -23.57 30.52 -26.04
N ASP A 130 -24.14 30.75 -27.22
CA ASP A 130 -25.40 31.48 -27.43
C ASP A 130 -26.62 30.57 -27.35
N THR A 131 -26.55 29.40 -27.97
CA THR A 131 -27.69 28.48 -28.08
C THR A 131 -27.71 27.40 -27.00
N LYS A 132 -26.63 27.26 -26.22
CA LYS A 132 -26.42 26.21 -25.20
C LYS A 132 -26.52 24.78 -25.74
N LYS A 133 -26.51 24.59 -27.06
CA LYS A 133 -26.59 23.28 -27.69
C LYS A 133 -25.20 22.66 -27.82
N LEU A 134 -25.12 21.34 -27.66
CA LEU A 134 -23.94 20.56 -28.01
C LEU A 134 -23.78 20.54 -29.53
N VAL A 135 -22.61 20.95 -30.01
CA VAL A 135 -22.25 21.00 -31.44
C VAL A 135 -20.95 20.23 -31.68
N VAL A 136 -20.87 19.57 -32.83
CA VAL A 136 -19.69 18.83 -33.29
C VAL A 136 -18.77 19.80 -34.03
N ILE A 137 -17.51 19.92 -33.59
CA ILE A 137 -16.56 20.89 -34.16
C ILE A 137 -15.57 20.29 -35.17
N SER A 138 -15.11 19.05 -34.99
CA SER A 138 -14.36 18.33 -36.03
C SER A 138 -14.22 16.82 -35.73
N PRO A 139 -14.01 15.99 -36.77
CA PRO A 139 -13.39 14.68 -36.61
C PRO A 139 -11.93 14.83 -36.15
N ILE A 140 -11.44 13.92 -35.31
CA ILE A 140 -9.99 13.76 -35.03
C ILE A 140 -9.41 12.85 -36.13
N GLU A 141 -8.44 13.34 -36.91
CA GLU A 141 -7.64 12.56 -37.87
C GLU A 141 -6.48 11.84 -37.18
#